data_AF-A0AAN9LF48-F1
#
_entry.id   AF-A0AAN9LF48-F1
#
_cell.length_a   1.000
_cell.length_b   1.000
_cell.length_c   1.000
_cell.angle_alpha   90.00
_cell.angle_beta   90.00
_cell.angle_gamma   90.00
#
_symmetry.space_group_name_H-M   'P 1'
#
loop_
_entity.id
_entity.type
_entity.pdbx_description
1 polymer ?
#
loop_
_entity_poly.entity_id
_entity_poly.type
_entity_poly.pdbx_seq_one_letter_code
_entity_poly.pdbx_strand_id
1 'polypeptide(L)'
;MGSMKNLWLMLIISMAIKTGVSYQHLEAPIPSPSYKDYLTDCAAKLHPKYCADQTYFDIFYGNETTSEECCKNLHVGVGKSCTDNLIKFVLASSPQFNKNETQIWRRINQIWNGCI
;
A
#
# COMPACT_ATOMS: atom_id res chain seq x y z
N MET A 1 -46.64 -6.37 4.95
CA MET A 1 -45.40 -7.01 4.46
C MET A 1 -44.26 -6.73 5.42
N GLY A 2 -43.94 -7.67 6.32
CA GLY A 2 -42.73 -7.62 7.13
C GLY A 2 -41.54 -8.09 6.30
N SER A 3 -40.50 -7.27 6.21
CA SER A 3 -39.37 -7.44 5.31
C SER A 3 -38.54 -8.69 5.67
N MET A 4 -38.58 -9.69 4.78
CA MET A 4 -37.82 -10.95 4.84
C MET A 4 -36.30 -10.78 4.72
N LYS A 5 -35.80 -9.53 4.69
CA LYS A 5 -34.38 -9.18 4.55
C LYS A 5 -33.57 -9.32 5.84
N ASN A 6 -34.23 -9.36 7.00
CA ASN A 6 -33.55 -9.43 8.30
C ASN A 6 -33.26 -10.86 8.77
N LEU A 7 -33.81 -11.89 8.11
CA LEU A 7 -33.53 -13.28 8.48
C LEU A 7 -32.13 -13.73 8.04
N TRP A 8 -31.62 -13.16 6.94
CA TRP A 8 -30.32 -13.50 6.38
C TRP A 8 -29.15 -12.94 7.23
N LEU A 9 -29.35 -11.75 7.82
CA LEU A 9 -28.39 -11.13 8.74
C LEU A 9 -28.26 -11.88 10.08
N MET A 10 -29.30 -12.59 10.51
CA MET A 10 -29.27 -13.34 11.78
C MET A 10 -28.49 -14.66 11.67
N LEU A 11 -28.32 -15.21 10.46
CA LEU A 11 -27.60 -16.46 10.23
C LEU A 11 -26.08 -16.30 10.25
N ILE A 12 -25.55 -15.16 9.79
CA ILE A 12 -24.11 -14.86 9.85
C ILE A 12 -23.60 -14.63 11.29
N ILE A 13 -24.43 -14.06 12.17
CA ILE A 13 -24.05 -13.81 13.57
C ILE A 13 -24.03 -15.13 14.37
N SER A 14 -24.86 -16.10 13.99
CA SER A 14 -25.00 -17.39 14.71
C SER A 14 -23.88 -18.40 14.40
N MET A 15 -23.09 -18.17 13.35
CA MET A 15 -21.96 -19.06 12.98
C MET A 15 -20.64 -18.69 13.68
N ALA A 16 -20.58 -17.58 14.44
CA ALA A 16 -19.36 -17.14 15.11
C ALA A 16 -19.11 -17.75 16.51
N ILE A 17 -20.00 -18.63 17.04
CA ILE A 17 -19.92 -19.04 18.46
C ILE A 17 -19.36 -20.47 18.68
N LYS A 18 -19.00 -21.23 17.63
CA LYS A 18 -18.63 -22.67 17.81
C LYS A 18 -17.24 -23.13 17.40
N THR A 19 -16.32 -22.23 17.08
CA THR A 19 -14.90 -22.58 17.15
C THR A 19 -14.18 -21.50 17.93
N GLY A 20 -13.55 -21.88 19.05
CA GLY A 20 -12.63 -21.03 19.79
C GLY A 20 -11.34 -20.82 19.00
N VAL A 21 -11.45 -20.26 17.80
CA VAL A 21 -10.32 -19.74 17.05
C VAL A 21 -10.14 -18.32 17.56
N SER A 22 -9.18 -18.17 18.47
CA SER A 22 -8.61 -16.87 18.80
C SER A 22 -8.11 -16.24 17.50
N TYR A 23 -8.78 -15.20 17.01
CA TYR A 23 -8.25 -14.35 15.94
C TYR A 23 -7.11 -13.50 16.52
N GLN A 24 -6.01 -14.15 16.90
CA GLN A 24 -4.70 -13.49 16.88
C GLN A 24 -4.19 -13.55 15.44
N HIS A 25 -4.93 -12.91 14.54
CA HIS A 25 -4.41 -12.51 13.25
C HIS A 25 -3.70 -11.19 13.50
N LEU A 26 -2.41 -11.12 13.18
CA LEU A 26 -1.62 -9.91 13.32
C LEU A 26 -2.21 -8.80 12.43
N GLU A 27 -3.08 -7.98 12.97
CA GLU A 27 -3.47 -6.72 12.35
C GLU A 27 -2.34 -5.72 12.58
N ALA A 28 -1.73 -5.26 11.50
CA ALA A 28 -0.83 -4.11 11.56
C ALA A 28 -1.57 -2.93 12.24
N PRO A 29 -0.91 -2.13 13.09
CA PRO A 29 -1.55 -1.01 13.78
C PRO A 29 -2.30 -0.13 12.78
N ILE A 30 -3.59 0.12 13.03
CA ILE A 30 -4.40 1.01 12.19
C ILE A 30 -3.71 2.38 12.17
N PRO A 31 -3.33 2.90 10.99
CA PRO A 31 -2.66 4.19 10.93
C PRO A 31 -3.58 5.31 11.43
N SER A 32 -3.01 6.27 12.17
CA SER A 32 -3.77 7.44 12.64
C SER A 32 -4.32 8.24 11.46
N PRO A 33 -5.43 8.98 11.63
CA PRO A 33 -5.95 9.87 10.59
C PRO A 33 -4.87 10.82 10.04
N SER A 34 -4.08 11.43 10.93
CA SER A 34 -2.97 12.31 10.55
C SER A 34 -1.90 11.63 9.70
N TYR A 35 -1.59 10.36 9.96
CA TYR A 35 -0.62 9.62 9.15
C TYR A 35 -1.21 9.23 7.80
N LYS A 36 -2.51 8.90 7.75
CA LYS A 36 -3.21 8.64 6.49
C LYS A 36 -3.29 9.89 5.61
N ASP A 37 -3.54 11.06 6.19
CA ASP A 37 -3.54 12.33 5.47
C ASP A 37 -2.15 12.63 4.91
N TYR A 38 -1.09 12.46 5.73
CA TYR A 38 0.30 12.55 5.27
C TYR A 38 0.61 11.61 4.09
N LEU A 39 0.20 10.34 4.16
CA LEU A 39 0.39 9.38 3.07
C LEU A 39 -0.39 9.77 1.81
N THR A 40 -1.57 10.37 1.97
CA THR A 40 -2.39 10.87 0.86
C THR A 40 -1.71 12.03 0.17
N ASP A 41 -1.22 13.02 0.93
CA ASP A 41 -0.44 14.14 0.41
C ASP A 41 0.84 13.66 -0.28
N CYS A 42 1.43 12.60 0.26
CA CYS A 42 2.58 11.94 -0.33
C CYS A 42 2.28 11.34 -1.71
N ALA A 43 1.22 10.54 -1.80
CA ALA A 43 0.81 9.93 -3.06
C ALA A 43 0.39 10.98 -4.10
N ALA A 44 -0.24 12.08 -3.65
CA ALA A 44 -0.64 13.19 -4.52
C ALA A 44 0.54 13.96 -5.13
N LYS A 45 1.78 13.76 -4.68
CA LYS A 45 2.96 14.36 -5.30
C LYS A 45 3.50 13.56 -6.49
N LEU A 46 3.09 12.29 -6.63
CA LEU A 46 3.43 11.44 -7.77
C LEU A 46 2.60 11.84 -8.98
N HIS A 47 3.09 12.83 -9.71
CA HIS A 47 2.42 13.39 -10.88
C HIS A 47 3.41 13.59 -12.04
N PRO A 48 2.97 13.37 -13.29
CA PRO A 48 1.60 13.02 -13.67
C PRO A 48 1.26 11.55 -13.36
N LYS A 49 -0.01 11.13 -13.55
CA LYS A 49 -0.46 9.77 -13.18
C LYS A 49 0.45 8.65 -13.71
N TYR A 50 0.99 8.79 -14.92
CA TYR A 50 1.89 7.77 -15.49
C TYR A 50 3.18 7.61 -14.68
N CYS A 51 3.68 8.66 -14.02
CA CYS A 51 4.84 8.54 -13.13
C CYS A 51 4.52 7.76 -11.86
N ALA A 52 3.30 7.94 -11.32
CA ALA A 52 2.83 7.12 -10.20
C ALA A 52 2.76 5.64 -10.59
N ASP A 53 2.15 5.35 -11.75
CA ASP A 53 2.00 3.98 -12.26
C ASP A 53 3.38 3.33 -12.53
N GLN A 54 4.25 3.99 -13.29
CA GLN A 54 5.61 3.48 -13.59
C GLN A 54 6.39 3.19 -12.31
N THR A 55 6.45 4.16 -11.40
CA THR A 55 7.19 4.02 -10.14
C THR A 55 6.63 2.87 -9.29
N TYR A 56 5.30 2.75 -9.21
CA TYR A 56 4.66 1.67 -8.47
C TYR A 56 5.00 0.29 -9.06
N PHE A 57 4.86 0.12 -10.37
CA PHE A 57 5.14 -1.16 -11.02
C PHE A 57 6.63 -1.52 -11.01
N ASP A 58 7.52 -0.54 -11.19
CA ASP A 58 8.97 -0.73 -11.07
C ASP A 58 9.35 -1.22 -9.66
N ILE A 59 8.87 -0.55 -8.61
CA ILE A 59 9.16 -0.91 -7.21
C ILE A 59 8.59 -2.29 -6.85
N PHE A 60 7.27 -2.49 -7.03
CA PHE A 60 6.58 -3.65 -6.46
C PHE A 60 6.64 -4.91 -7.33
N TYR A 61 6.67 -4.74 -8.65
CA TYR A 61 6.64 -5.84 -9.60
C TYR A 61 7.97 -5.99 -10.36
N GLY A 62 8.68 -4.88 -10.62
CA GLY A 62 9.92 -4.87 -11.40
C GLY A 62 9.70 -5.20 -12.87
N ASN A 63 8.50 -4.94 -13.39
CA ASN A 63 8.11 -5.18 -14.78
C ASN A 63 7.95 -3.88 -15.59
N GLU A 64 8.16 -2.73 -14.96
CA GLU A 64 8.19 -1.41 -15.59
C GLU A 64 9.53 -0.74 -15.27
N THR A 65 9.81 0.38 -15.93
CA THR A 65 11.02 1.18 -15.66
C THR A 65 10.61 2.63 -15.43
N THR A 66 11.05 3.19 -14.31
CA THR A 66 10.88 4.61 -14.01
C THR A 66 11.65 5.45 -15.03
N SER A 67 10.94 6.26 -15.82
CA SER A 67 11.57 7.12 -16.82
C SER A 67 12.35 8.29 -16.20
N GLU A 68 13.28 8.89 -16.96
CA GLU A 68 14.06 10.07 -16.50
C GLU A 68 13.15 11.27 -16.16
N GLU A 69 12.04 11.43 -16.88
CA GLU A 69 11.05 12.46 -16.54
C GLU A 69 10.44 12.20 -15.16
N CYS A 70 10.04 10.97 -14.89
CA CYS A 70 9.46 10.58 -13.60
C CYS A 70 10.49 10.58 -12.47
N CYS A 71 11.78 10.35 -12.76
CA CYS A 71 12.87 10.52 -11.81
C CYS A 71 12.90 11.93 -11.19
N LYS A 72 12.69 12.97 -12.00
CA LYS A 72 12.67 14.36 -11.52
C LYS A 72 11.49 14.61 -10.58
N ASN A 73 10.31 14.08 -10.91
CA ASN A 73 9.14 14.16 -10.02
C ASN A 73 9.38 13.38 -8.70
N LEU A 74 9.97 12.19 -8.78
CA LEU A 74 10.24 11.35 -7.62
C LEU A 74 11.22 12.02 -6.64
N HIS A 75 12.34 12.55 -7.13
CA HIS A 75 13.34 13.24 -6.30
C HIS A 75 12.89 14.57 -5.74
N VAL A 76 12.42 15.46 -6.63
CA VAL A 76 12.18 16.86 -6.26
C VAL A 76 10.77 17.05 -5.69
N GLY A 77 9.78 16.33 -6.23
CA GLY A 77 8.39 16.47 -5.83
C GLY A 77 8.05 15.64 -4.59
N VAL A 78 8.33 14.34 -4.64
CA VAL A 78 7.91 13.37 -3.62
C VAL A 78 8.92 13.28 -2.48
N GLY A 79 10.18 12.99 -2.82
CA GLY A 79 11.29 12.85 -1.88
C GLY A 79 11.34 11.50 -1.15
N LYS A 80 12.54 11.13 -0.69
CA LYS A 80 12.83 9.79 -0.14
C LYS A 80 11.95 9.38 1.03
N SER A 81 11.77 10.26 2.02
CA SER A 81 10.96 9.95 3.20
C SER A 81 9.52 9.59 2.83
N CYS A 82 8.95 10.32 1.88
CA CYS A 82 7.59 10.14 1.43
C CYS A 82 7.42 8.77 0.73
N THR A 83 8.32 8.44 -0.19
CA THR A 83 8.34 7.14 -0.87
C THR A 83 8.57 5.99 0.11
N ASP A 84 9.52 6.11 1.05
CA ASP A 84 9.79 5.07 2.04
C ASP A 84 8.55 4.77 2.91
N ASN A 85 7.79 5.80 3.30
CA ASN A 85 6.57 5.63 4.10
C ASN A 85 5.42 5.02 3.29
N LEU A 86 5.28 5.38 2.00
CA LEU A 86 4.34 4.73 1.09
C LEU A 86 4.66 3.23 0.92
N ILE A 87 5.93 2.87 0.75
CA ILE A 87 6.37 1.48 0.64
C ILE A 87 6.03 0.70 1.91
N LYS A 88 6.38 1.23 3.08
CA LYS A 88 6.05 0.60 4.38
C LYS A 88 4.54 0.40 4.54
N PHE A 89 3.74 1.39 4.16
CA PHE A 89 2.29 1.30 4.22
C PHE A 89 1.75 0.19 3.30
N VAL A 90 2.23 0.09 2.06
CA VAL A 90 1.84 -0.98 1.14
C VAL A 90 2.26 -2.34 1.70
N LEU A 91 3.50 -2.51 2.16
CA LEU A 91 3.96 -3.77 2.76
C LEU A 91 3.11 -4.18 3.98
N ALA A 92 2.73 -3.22 4.83
CA ALA A 92 1.85 -3.49 5.97
C ALA A 92 0.43 -3.86 5.55
N SER A 93 -0.07 -3.30 4.44
CA SER A 93 -1.48 -3.43 4.02
C SER A 93 -1.71 -4.49 2.93
N SER A 94 -0.65 -5.04 2.33
CA SER A 94 -0.71 -5.91 1.16
C SER A 94 0.23 -7.11 1.33
N PRO A 95 -0.21 -8.17 2.03
CA PRO A 95 0.60 -9.34 2.36
C PRO A 95 1.24 -10.06 1.16
N GLN A 96 0.69 -9.88 -0.05
CA GLN A 96 1.25 -10.44 -1.28
C GLN A 96 2.68 -9.95 -1.57
N PHE A 97 3.07 -8.79 -1.04
CA PHE A 97 4.39 -8.20 -1.26
C PHE A 97 5.42 -8.59 -0.20
N ASN A 98 5.01 -9.17 0.94
CA ASN A 98 5.91 -9.45 2.06
C ASN A 98 7.06 -10.40 1.68
N LYS A 99 6.78 -11.39 0.83
CA LYS A 99 7.82 -12.34 0.34
C LYS A 99 8.90 -11.65 -0.50
N ASN A 100 8.61 -10.46 -1.04
CA ASN A 100 9.48 -9.71 -1.92
C ASN A 100 9.99 -8.41 -1.27
N GLU A 101 9.80 -8.20 0.04
CA GLU A 101 10.17 -6.97 0.73
C GLU A 101 11.64 -6.57 0.48
N THR A 102 12.58 -7.51 0.59
CA THR A 102 13.99 -7.25 0.30
C THR A 102 14.22 -6.80 -1.14
N GLN A 103 13.50 -7.38 -2.10
CA GLN A 103 13.60 -7.00 -3.52
C GLN A 103 12.98 -5.63 -3.80
N ILE A 104 11.86 -5.32 -3.14
CA ILE A 104 11.19 -4.02 -3.20
C ILE A 104 12.13 -2.92 -2.72
N TRP A 105 12.76 -3.10 -1.55
CA TRP A 105 13.74 -2.16 -1.02
C TRP A 105 15.00 -2.05 -1.91
N ARG A 106 15.45 -3.15 -2.50
CA ARG A 106 16.55 -3.13 -3.47
C ARG A 106 16.21 -2.30 -4.70
N ARG A 107 15.02 -2.46 -5.28
CA ARG A 107 14.57 -1.73 -6.48
C ARG A 107 14.45 -0.24 -6.23
N ILE A 108 13.81 0.18 -5.13
CA ILE A 108 13.69 1.62 -4.84
C ILE A 108 15.08 2.27 -4.61
N ASN A 109 16.02 1.56 -3.98
CA ASN A 109 17.40 2.06 -3.86
C ASN A 109 18.10 2.18 -5.22
N GLN A 110 17.85 1.27 -6.15
CA GLN A 110 18.37 1.36 -7.51
C GLN A 110 17.77 2.54 -8.27
N ILE A 111 16.45 2.76 -8.16
CA ILE A 111 15.78 3.92 -8.76
C ILE A 111 16.39 5.22 -8.21
N TRP A 112 16.54 5.34 -6.89
CA TRP A 112 17.14 6.53 -6.27
C TRP A 112 18.56 6.82 -6.77
N ASN A 113 19.38 5.77 -6.94
CA ASN A 113 20.76 5.92 -7.41
C ASN A 113 20.86 6.11 -8.93
N GLY A 114 19.89 5.63 -9.71
CA GLY A 114 19.86 5.76 -11.16
C GLY A 114 19.23 7.07 -11.64
N CYS A 115 18.34 7.64 -10.84
CA CYS A 115 17.82 8.99 -11.03
C CYS A 115 18.85 10.01 -10.49
N ILE A 116 19.78 10.50 -11.33
CA ILE A 116 20.77 11.54 -10.99
C ILE A 116 20.44 12.84 -11.73
#